data_AF-A0A939ST29-F1
#
_entry.id   AF-A0A939ST29-F1
#
_cell.length_a   1.000
_cell.length_b   1.000
_cell.length_c   1.000
_cell.angle_alpha   90.00
_cell.angle_beta   90.00
_cell.angle_gamma   90.00
#
_symmetry.space_group_name_H-M   'P 1'
#
loop_
_entity.id
_entity.type
_entity.pdbx_description
1 polymer ?
#
loop_
_entity_poly.entity_id
_entity_poly.type
_entity_poly.pdbx_seq_one_letter_code
_entity_poly.pdbx_strand_id
1 'polypeptide(L)'
;MNEISIIGLDLAKNVFQIHGAGPDGRVALRKKLNRGRLLEFFAKLPTCVVAMEACASAHYWGREIGKLGHEIKLVNPSYVKPFFLLCGAPHNRKGAASLMALVRDGGLDPFSGALFVFRSKRADRIRIVWWDGTGICLYAKILEENGFCWPAQSATRIRLDHAQLMALLAGMDWKRIRPAQVRRPLSTG
;
A
#
# COMPACT_ATOMS: atom_id res chain seq x y z
N MET A 1 -4.01 -18.20 -27.46
CA MET A 1 -4.64 -17.46 -26.35
C MET A 1 -3.54 -17.08 -25.39
N ASN A 2 -3.38 -15.81 -25.03
CA ASN A 2 -2.30 -15.41 -24.12
C ASN A 2 -2.54 -16.07 -22.76
N GLU A 3 -1.63 -16.96 -22.39
CA GLU A 3 -1.64 -17.67 -21.11
C GLU A 3 -1.59 -16.65 -19.97
N ILE A 4 -2.48 -16.75 -19.00
CA ILE A 4 -2.56 -15.83 -17.85
C ILE A 4 -1.80 -16.48 -16.70
N SER A 5 -0.67 -15.89 -16.30
CA SER A 5 0.15 -16.41 -15.20
C SER A 5 -0.15 -15.73 -13.87
N ILE A 6 -0.53 -14.45 -13.91
CA ILE A 6 -0.80 -13.64 -12.73
C ILE A 6 -2.01 -12.74 -12.96
N ILE A 7 -2.82 -12.60 -11.92
CA ILE A 7 -3.93 -11.66 -11.84
C ILE A 7 -3.71 -10.72 -10.67
N GLY A 8 -3.67 -9.42 -10.96
CA GLY A 8 -3.89 -8.37 -9.98
C GLY A 8 -5.38 -8.17 -9.76
N LEU A 9 -5.84 -8.29 -8.51
CA LEU A 9 -7.22 -8.12 -8.10
C LEU A 9 -7.34 -6.98 -7.10
N ASP A 10 -8.06 -5.94 -7.49
CA ASP A 10 -8.41 -4.80 -6.63
C ASP A 10 -9.87 -4.92 -6.19
N LEU A 11 -10.07 -4.89 -4.87
CA LEU A 11 -11.30 -5.25 -4.19
C LEU A 11 -12.06 -4.01 -3.72
N ALA A 12 -13.23 -3.73 -4.29
CA ALA A 12 -14.19 -2.76 -3.74
C ALA A 12 -15.50 -3.45 -3.31
N LYS A 13 -16.42 -2.70 -2.70
CA LYS A 13 -17.64 -3.27 -2.07
C LYS A 13 -18.47 -4.14 -3.03
N ASN A 14 -18.69 -3.65 -4.26
CA ASN A 14 -19.56 -4.30 -5.26
C ASN A 14 -18.92 -4.50 -6.62
N VAL A 15 -17.77 -3.87 -6.88
CA VAL A 15 -17.08 -3.86 -8.16
C VAL A 15 -15.61 -4.20 -7.94
N PHE A 16 -15.10 -5.12 -8.73
CA PHE A 16 -13.72 -5.61 -8.68
C PHE A 16 -13.00 -5.26 -9.97
N GLN A 17 -11.77 -4.77 -9.87
CA GLN A 17 -10.90 -4.58 -11.04
C GLN A 17 -9.95 -5.76 -11.16
N ILE A 18 -9.89 -6.33 -12.35
CA ILE A 18 -9.01 -7.44 -12.68
C ILE A 18 -8.02 -6.97 -13.73
N HIS A 19 -6.76 -7.27 -13.49
CA HIS A 19 -5.67 -7.08 -14.42
C HIS A 19 -4.90 -8.41 -14.55
N GLY A 20 -5.05 -9.10 -15.67
CA GLY A 20 -4.33 -10.34 -15.94
C GLY A 20 -3.13 -10.09 -16.85
N ALA A 21 -2.01 -10.71 -16.51
CA ALA A 21 -0.78 -10.65 -17.29
C ALA A 21 -0.23 -12.06 -17.58
N GLY A 22 0.40 -12.20 -18.74
CA GLY A 22 1.09 -13.44 -19.11
C GLY A 22 2.43 -13.61 -18.37
N PRO A 23 3.10 -14.75 -18.56
CA PRO A 23 4.41 -15.02 -17.95
C PRO A 23 5.46 -13.95 -18.30
N ASP A 24 5.31 -13.34 -19.48
CA ASP A 24 6.12 -12.25 -19.98
C ASP A 24 5.68 -10.86 -19.45
N GLY A 25 4.77 -10.81 -18.48
CA GLY A 25 4.23 -9.59 -17.91
C GLY A 25 3.42 -8.73 -18.88
N ARG A 26 3.16 -9.18 -20.12
CA ARG A 26 2.29 -8.45 -21.03
C ARG A 26 0.85 -8.58 -20.57
N VAL A 27 0.11 -7.48 -20.67
CA VAL A 27 -1.30 -7.44 -20.28
C VAL A 27 -2.08 -8.37 -21.19
N ALA A 28 -2.66 -9.42 -20.61
CA ALA A 28 -3.52 -10.37 -21.30
C ALA A 28 -4.99 -9.96 -21.19
N LEU A 29 -5.40 -9.36 -20.07
CA LEU A 29 -6.76 -8.85 -19.89
C LEU A 29 -6.85 -7.72 -18.87
N ARG A 30 -7.86 -6.87 -19.05
CA ARG A 30 -8.30 -5.91 -18.04
C ARG A 30 -9.83 -5.89 -18.02
N LYS A 31 -10.43 -6.11 -16.85
CA LYS A 31 -11.90 -6.25 -16.76
C LYS A 31 -12.43 -5.74 -15.43
N LYS A 32 -13.65 -5.19 -15.46
CA LYS A 32 -14.45 -4.92 -14.26
C LYS A 32 -15.42 -6.07 -14.05
N LEU A 33 -15.49 -6.60 -12.84
CA LEU A 33 -16.49 -7.60 -12.44
C LEU A 33 -17.32 -7.08 -11.27
N ASN A 34 -18.53 -7.60 -11.13
CA ASN A 34 -19.32 -7.39 -9.92
C ASN A 34 -19.08 -8.52 -8.93
N ARG A 35 -19.56 -8.34 -7.70
CA ARG A 35 -19.38 -9.32 -6.63
C ARG A 35 -19.84 -10.74 -6.97
N GLY A 36 -21.02 -10.87 -7.57
CA GLY A 36 -21.62 -12.18 -7.88
C GLY A 36 -20.87 -12.97 -8.94
N ARG A 37 -20.19 -12.30 -9.88
CA ARG A 37 -19.51 -12.95 -11.02
C ARG A 37 -18.04 -13.29 -10.76
N LEU A 38 -17.49 -12.96 -9.59
CA LEU A 38 -16.06 -13.12 -9.34
C LEU A 38 -15.63 -14.59 -9.35
N LEU A 39 -16.32 -15.45 -8.60
CA LEU A 39 -15.97 -16.87 -8.50
C LEU A 39 -16.22 -17.62 -9.81
N GLU A 40 -17.33 -17.34 -10.50
CA GLU A 40 -17.61 -17.89 -11.83
C GLU A 40 -16.53 -17.55 -12.85
N PHE A 41 -15.92 -16.36 -12.72
CA PHE A 41 -14.82 -15.95 -13.57
C PHE A 41 -13.55 -16.74 -13.28
N PHE A 42 -13.14 -16.84 -12.01
CA PHE A 42 -11.95 -17.60 -11.63
C PHE A 42 -12.09 -19.11 -11.90
N ALA A 43 -13.29 -19.68 -11.73
CA ALA A 43 -13.54 -21.09 -12.01
C ALA A 43 -13.35 -21.48 -13.49
N LYS A 44 -13.41 -20.51 -14.42
CA LYS A 44 -13.18 -20.71 -15.86
C LYS A 44 -11.74 -20.48 -16.27
N LEU A 45 -10.90 -19.96 -15.38
CA LEU A 45 -9.50 -19.69 -15.66
C LEU A 45 -8.63 -20.88 -15.32
N PRO A 46 -7.54 -21.10 -16.07
CA PRO A 46 -6.47 -21.96 -15.59
C PRO A 46 -5.89 -21.42 -14.28
N THR A 47 -5.37 -22.33 -13.45
CA THR A 47 -4.72 -22.00 -12.18
C THR A 47 -3.58 -21.00 -12.40
N CYS A 48 -3.58 -19.94 -11.60
CA CYS A 48 -2.64 -18.82 -11.73
C CYS A 48 -2.43 -18.16 -10.37
N VAL A 49 -1.44 -17.27 -10.29
CA VAL A 49 -1.19 -16.46 -9.09
C VAL A 49 -2.19 -15.32 -9.03
N VAL A 50 -2.89 -15.16 -7.91
CA VAL A 50 -3.80 -14.03 -7.67
C VAL A 50 -3.21 -13.14 -6.59
N ALA A 51 -2.69 -11.99 -7.02
CA ALA A 51 -2.17 -10.96 -6.16
C ALA A 51 -3.29 -9.96 -5.83
N MET A 52 -3.57 -9.75 -4.55
CA MET A 52 -4.54 -8.76 -4.09
C MET A 52 -4.00 -7.98 -2.91
N GLU A 53 -4.33 -6.69 -2.83
CA GLU A 53 -4.05 -5.90 -1.65
C GLU A 53 -4.85 -6.44 -0.45
N ALA A 54 -4.21 -6.60 0.69
CA ALA A 54 -4.88 -7.05 1.90
C ALA A 54 -5.81 -5.94 2.44
N CYS A 55 -7.10 -6.09 2.19
CA CYS A 55 -8.17 -5.26 2.73
C CYS A 55 -9.14 -6.09 3.58
N ALA A 56 -10.14 -5.45 4.19
CA ALA A 56 -11.13 -6.10 5.06
C ALA A 56 -11.79 -7.36 4.45
N SER A 57 -11.93 -7.43 3.13
CA SER A 57 -12.51 -8.59 2.43
C SER A 57 -11.51 -9.49 1.72
N ALA A 58 -10.23 -9.11 1.66
CA ALA A 58 -9.21 -9.83 0.88
C ALA A 58 -8.97 -11.24 1.40
N HIS A 59 -8.98 -11.45 2.72
CA HIS A 59 -8.82 -12.79 3.29
C HIS A 59 -10.00 -13.72 2.94
N TYR A 60 -11.23 -13.21 2.93
CA TYR A 60 -12.40 -13.97 2.50
C TYR A 60 -12.26 -14.38 1.03
N TRP A 61 -11.98 -13.42 0.15
CA TRP A 61 -11.84 -13.68 -1.28
C TRP A 61 -10.65 -14.56 -1.62
N GLY A 62 -9.53 -14.37 -0.93
CA GLY A 62 -8.37 -15.24 -1.02
C GLY A 62 -8.74 -16.69 -0.74
N ARG A 63 -9.48 -16.97 0.34
CA ARG A 63 -9.93 -18.35 0.63
C ARG A 63 -10.85 -18.89 -0.45
N GLU A 64 -11.87 -18.14 -0.88
CA GLU A 64 -12.83 -18.62 -1.88
C GLU A 64 -12.18 -18.85 -3.26
N ILE A 65 -11.26 -17.98 -3.66
CA ILE A 65 -10.51 -18.15 -4.93
C ILE A 65 -9.48 -19.27 -4.79
N GLY A 66 -8.85 -19.44 -3.63
CA GLY A 66 -7.89 -20.52 -3.35
C GLY A 66 -8.53 -21.92 -3.42
N LYS A 67 -9.82 -22.06 -3.06
CA LYS A 67 -10.58 -23.32 -3.25
C LYS A 67 -10.68 -23.75 -4.72
N LEU A 68 -10.52 -22.83 -5.66
CA LEU A 68 -10.51 -23.11 -7.10
C LEU A 68 -9.12 -23.49 -7.62
N GLY A 69 -8.11 -23.60 -6.74
CA GLY A 69 -6.74 -24.04 -7.09
C GLY A 69 -5.77 -22.92 -7.41
N HIS A 70 -6.14 -21.65 -7.25
CA HIS A 70 -5.23 -20.52 -7.48
C HIS A 70 -4.29 -20.29 -6.30
N GLU A 71 -3.05 -19.90 -6.58
CA GLU A 71 -2.10 -19.47 -5.56
C GLU A 71 -2.44 -18.03 -5.14
N ILE A 72 -2.66 -17.81 -3.85
CA ILE A 72 -3.08 -16.50 -3.32
C ILE A 72 -1.89 -15.75 -2.73
N LYS A 73 -1.64 -14.54 -3.23
CA LYS A 73 -0.65 -13.61 -2.67
C LYS A 73 -1.35 -12.37 -2.14
N LEU A 74 -1.49 -12.31 -0.81
CA LEU A 74 -1.93 -11.10 -0.14
C LEU A 74 -0.74 -10.14 -0.03
N VAL A 75 -0.86 -9.00 -0.70
CA VAL A 75 0.12 -7.93 -0.65
C VAL A 75 -0.29 -6.99 0.47
N ASN A 76 0.58 -6.79 1.46
CA ASN A 76 0.33 -5.81 2.51
C ASN A 76 0.05 -4.43 1.88
N PRO A 77 -0.96 -3.66 2.35
CA PRO A 77 -1.24 -2.30 1.87
C PRO A 77 0.00 -1.40 1.86
N SER A 78 0.92 -1.64 2.80
CA SER A 78 2.20 -0.93 2.90
C SER A 78 3.12 -1.12 1.69
N TYR A 79 2.88 -2.13 0.83
CA TYR A 79 3.60 -2.33 -0.44
C TYR A 79 2.89 -1.69 -1.64
N VAL A 80 1.64 -1.24 -1.48
CA VAL A 80 0.84 -0.59 -2.53
C VAL A 80 0.56 0.87 -2.15
N LYS A 81 1.54 1.72 -2.51
CA LYS A 81 1.51 3.20 -2.52
C LYS A 81 1.47 3.92 -1.16
N PRO A 82 2.65 4.26 -0.61
CA PRO A 82 2.76 5.34 0.39
C PRO A 82 2.61 6.72 -0.29
N PHE A 83 1.81 7.62 0.29
CA PHE A 83 1.74 9.05 -0.04
C PHE A 83 1.85 9.86 1.25
N PHE A 84 2.66 10.92 1.26
CA PHE A 84 2.89 11.73 2.47
C PHE A 84 2.28 13.13 2.32
N LEU A 85 1.88 13.68 3.47
CA LEU A 85 1.68 15.09 3.72
C LEU A 85 2.42 15.45 5.01
N LEU A 86 3.30 16.45 4.98
CA LEU A 86 3.82 17.11 6.18
C LEU A 86 3.47 18.60 6.09
N CYS A 87 2.38 19.02 6.73
CA CYS A 87 2.16 20.44 7.00
C CYS A 87 2.01 20.67 8.50
N GLY A 88 3.00 21.37 9.07
CA GLY A 88 2.96 21.99 10.40
C GLY A 88 3.14 20.99 11.54
N ALA A 89 4.02 21.33 12.50
CA ALA A 89 4.27 20.51 13.68
C ALA A 89 2.94 20.10 14.34
N PRO A 90 2.52 18.83 14.27
CA PRO A 90 1.45 18.39 15.13
C PRO A 90 2.03 18.42 16.53
N HIS A 91 1.45 19.28 17.35
CA HIS A 91 1.64 19.24 18.79
C HIS A 91 1.65 17.77 19.23
N ASN A 92 2.67 17.34 19.98
CA ASN A 92 2.85 15.94 20.39
C ASN A 92 1.67 15.38 21.22
N ARG A 93 0.59 16.14 21.38
CA ARG A 93 -0.67 15.81 22.05
C ARG A 93 -1.84 15.44 21.12
N LYS A 94 -1.70 15.58 19.78
CA LYS A 94 -2.79 15.23 18.85
C LYS A 94 -2.97 13.72 18.70
N GLY A 95 -4.20 13.24 18.89
CA GLY A 95 -4.61 11.86 18.64
C GLY A 95 -4.93 11.59 17.16
N ALA A 96 -5.28 10.35 16.83
CA ALA A 96 -5.49 9.90 15.45
C ALA A 96 -6.52 10.75 14.67
N ALA A 97 -7.67 11.05 15.29
CA ALA A 97 -8.71 11.87 14.68
C ALA A 97 -8.22 13.29 14.33
N SER A 98 -7.43 13.91 15.22
CA SER A 98 -6.86 15.24 14.98
C SER A 98 -5.82 15.24 13.87
N LEU A 99 -5.09 14.13 13.68
CA LEU A 99 -4.15 13.99 12.57
C LEU A 99 -4.90 13.79 11.24
N MET A 100 -5.97 13.00 11.22
CA MET A 100 -6.85 12.86 10.04
C MET A 100 -7.50 14.18 9.64
N ALA A 101 -7.87 15.01 10.61
CA ALA A 101 -8.35 16.37 10.34
C ALA A 101 -7.29 17.21 9.61
N LEU A 102 -6.02 17.15 10.03
CA LEU A 102 -4.94 17.85 9.34
C LEU A 102 -4.74 17.36 7.89
N VAL A 103 -4.93 16.06 7.64
CA VAL A 103 -4.87 15.50 6.29
C VAL A 103 -5.96 16.11 5.41
N ARG A 104 -7.19 16.12 5.92
CA ARG A 104 -8.36 16.71 5.24
C ARG A 104 -8.18 18.21 5.00
N ASP A 105 -7.78 18.96 6.03
CA ASP A 105 -7.59 20.41 5.97
C ASP A 105 -6.42 20.78 5.03
N GLY A 106 -5.46 19.86 4.86
CA GLY A 106 -4.40 19.93 3.85
C GLY A 106 -4.86 19.61 2.42
N GLY A 107 -6.14 19.33 2.18
CA GLY A 107 -6.72 19.05 0.86
C GLY A 107 -6.45 17.64 0.34
N LEU A 108 -6.16 16.67 1.21
CA LEU A 108 -6.04 15.27 0.85
C LEU A 108 -7.22 14.47 1.42
N ASP A 109 -7.51 13.33 0.79
CA ASP A 109 -8.52 12.41 1.29
C ASP A 109 -7.94 11.54 2.44
N PRO A 110 -8.39 11.73 3.69
CA PRO A 110 -7.92 10.93 4.83
C PRO A 110 -8.34 9.46 4.73
N PHE A 111 -9.35 9.11 3.94
CA PHE A 111 -9.86 7.74 3.79
C PHE A 111 -9.34 7.03 2.55
N SER A 112 -8.31 7.58 1.90
CA SER A 112 -7.71 7.01 0.69
C SER A 112 -6.88 5.74 0.91
N GLY A 113 -6.67 5.30 2.16
CA GLY A 113 -5.78 4.20 2.51
C GLY A 113 -4.30 4.59 2.56
N ALA A 114 -3.95 5.82 2.20
CA ALA A 114 -2.57 6.30 2.25
C ALA A 114 -2.04 6.44 3.69
N LEU A 115 -0.74 6.18 3.85
CA LEU A 115 -0.01 6.37 5.12
C LEU A 115 0.45 7.82 5.29
N PHE A 116 -0.20 8.59 6.16
CA PHE A 116 0.18 9.97 6.43
C PHE A 116 1.16 10.06 7.60
N VAL A 117 2.40 10.47 7.30
CA VAL A 117 3.51 10.52 8.26
C VAL A 117 3.71 11.93 8.81
N PHE A 118 3.77 12.02 10.14
CA PHE A 118 3.93 13.24 10.91
C PHE A 118 5.20 13.22 11.75
N ARG A 119 5.95 14.32 11.73
CA ARG A 119 7.15 14.51 12.54
C ARG A 119 6.86 15.27 13.81
N SER A 120 7.59 14.96 14.87
CA SER A 120 7.69 15.82 16.06
C SER A 120 8.60 17.04 15.82
N LYS A 121 8.43 18.07 16.66
CA LYS A 121 9.28 19.27 16.65
C LYS A 121 10.75 18.93 16.92
N ARG A 122 11.01 18.06 17.91
CA ARG A 122 12.36 17.61 18.29
C ARG A 122 12.93 16.53 17.36
N ALA A 123 12.21 16.14 16.30
CA ALA A 123 12.63 15.11 15.35
C ALA A 123 12.87 13.70 15.93
N ASP A 124 12.51 13.45 17.19
CA ASP A 124 12.74 12.21 17.93
C ASP A 124 11.57 11.22 17.83
N ARG A 125 10.41 11.71 17.36
CA ARG A 125 9.18 10.91 17.20
C ARG A 125 8.58 11.01 15.82
N ILE A 126 8.01 9.90 15.39
CA ILE A 126 7.21 9.76 14.19
C ILE A 126 5.80 9.29 14.58
N ARG A 127 4.79 9.80 13.88
CA ARG A 127 3.42 9.29 13.92
C ARG A 127 2.93 9.01 12.51
N ILE A 128 2.27 7.90 12.29
CA ILE A 128 1.67 7.55 11.00
C ILE A 128 0.21 7.27 11.22
N VAL A 129 -0.67 7.94 10.48
CA VAL A 129 -2.11 7.73 10.53
C VAL A 129 -2.63 7.29 9.17
N TRP A 130 -3.57 6.37 9.16
CA TRP A 130 -4.26 5.94 7.94
C TRP A 130 -5.64 5.35 8.28
N TRP A 131 -6.45 5.15 7.25
CA TRP A 131 -7.68 4.37 7.34
C TRP A 131 -7.47 3.02 6.66
N ASP A 132 -7.75 1.92 7.36
CA ASP A 132 -7.49 0.56 6.86
C ASP A 132 -8.70 -0.10 6.16
N GLY A 133 -9.77 0.66 5.97
CA GLY A 133 -11.06 0.14 5.47
C GLY A 133 -12.08 -0.14 6.57
N THR A 134 -11.65 -0.25 7.83
CA THR A 134 -12.50 -0.55 9.00
C THR A 134 -12.45 0.56 10.05
N GLY A 135 -11.30 1.21 10.20
CA GLY A 135 -11.08 2.20 11.24
C GLY A 135 -9.84 3.06 10.98
N ILE A 136 -9.65 4.03 11.86
CA ILE A 136 -8.48 4.92 11.84
C ILE A 136 -7.38 4.26 12.66
N CYS A 137 -6.25 3.98 12.01
CA CYS A 137 -5.08 3.40 12.62
C CYS A 137 -4.03 4.47 12.90
N LEU A 138 -3.35 4.33 14.05
CA LEU A 138 -2.26 5.22 14.45
C LEU A 138 -1.06 4.38 14.87
N TYR A 139 0.06 4.61 14.20
CA TYR A 139 1.37 4.13 14.60
C TYR A 139 2.16 5.28 15.22
N ALA A 140 2.87 5.01 16.31
CA ALA A 140 3.77 5.97 16.94
C ALA A 140 5.10 5.28 17.28
N LYS A 141 6.22 5.91 16.95
CA LYS A 141 7.55 5.41 17.29
C LYS A 141 8.46 6.52 17.78
N ILE A 142 9.28 6.18 18.75
CA ILE A 142 10.38 6.96 19.29
C ILE A 142 11.65 6.14 19.05
N LEU A 143 12.74 6.79 18.67
CA LEU A 143 14.04 6.14 18.56
C LEU A 143 14.82 6.40 19.86
N GLU A 144 15.54 5.40 20.35
CA GLU A 144 16.24 5.50 21.64
C GLU A 144 17.57 6.25 21.54
N GLU A 145 18.34 6.02 20.48
CA GLU A 145 19.71 6.54 20.37
C GLU A 145 19.87 7.65 19.33
N ASN A 146 18.95 7.78 18.37
CA ASN A 146 19.09 8.68 17.22
C ASN A 146 17.80 9.46 16.92
N GLY A 147 17.93 10.68 16.38
CA GLY A 147 16.79 11.38 15.78
C GLY A 147 16.45 10.83 14.39
N PHE A 148 15.19 10.96 13.97
CA PHE A 148 14.80 10.62 12.59
C PHE A 148 15.44 11.58 11.59
N CYS A 149 15.91 11.05 10.45
CA CYS A 149 16.42 11.87 9.36
C CYS A 149 15.27 12.53 8.59
N TRP A 150 14.92 13.76 8.94
CA TRP A 150 13.83 14.49 8.28
C TRP A 150 14.31 15.27 7.03
N PRO A 151 13.40 15.51 6.08
CA PRO A 151 13.64 16.45 4.98
C PRO A 151 13.77 17.89 5.48
N ALA A 152 14.27 18.76 4.60
CA ALA A 152 14.34 20.19 4.85
C ALA A 152 12.95 20.77 5.16
N GLN A 153 12.88 21.78 6.03
CA GLN A 153 11.63 22.34 6.53
C GLN A 153 10.75 23.01 5.46
N SER A 154 11.31 23.33 4.29
CA SER A 154 10.60 23.93 3.15
C SER A 154 9.75 22.93 2.35
N ALA A 155 9.94 21.63 2.54
CA ALA A 155 9.19 20.63 1.81
C ALA A 155 7.82 20.38 2.46
N THR A 156 6.75 20.75 1.77
CA THR A 156 5.35 20.59 2.23
C THR A 156 4.81 19.18 1.98
N ARG A 157 5.32 18.47 0.96
CA ARG A 157 4.91 17.10 0.60
C ARG A 157 6.07 16.33 -0.03
N ILE A 158 6.35 15.13 0.45
CA ILE A 158 7.41 14.26 -0.08
C ILE A 158 6.88 12.85 -0.21
N ARG A 159 6.87 12.27 -1.41
CA ARG A 159 6.51 10.86 -1.55
C ARG A 159 7.71 9.97 -1.24
N LEU A 160 7.57 9.05 -0.29
CA LEU A 160 8.51 7.94 -0.09
C LEU A 160 7.96 6.67 -0.69
N ASP A 161 8.86 5.83 -1.20
CA ASP A 161 8.56 4.43 -1.45
C ASP A 161 8.65 3.59 -0.16
N HIS A 162 8.38 2.29 -0.28
CA HIS A 162 8.42 1.37 0.85
C HIS A 162 9.80 1.28 1.51
N ALA A 163 10.86 1.20 0.72
CA ALA A 163 12.22 1.05 1.23
C ALA A 163 12.66 2.32 1.97
N GLN A 164 12.30 3.48 1.43
CA GLN A 164 12.53 4.78 2.06
C GLN A 164 11.73 4.94 3.36
N LEU A 165 10.46 4.50 3.40
CA LEU A 165 9.68 4.50 4.64
C LEU A 165 10.29 3.58 5.70
N MET A 166 10.69 2.37 5.33
CA MET A 166 11.33 1.43 6.26
C MET A 166 12.68 1.97 6.77
N ALA A 167 13.47 2.58 5.90
CA ALA A 167 14.72 3.22 6.29
C ALA A 167 14.48 4.39 7.27
N LEU A 168 13.48 5.23 7.01
CA LEU A 168 13.07 6.28 7.93
C LEU A 168 12.66 5.69 9.29
N LEU A 169 11.82 4.66 9.30
CA LEU A 169 11.37 3.99 10.54
C LEU A 169 12.53 3.35 11.32
N ALA A 170 13.60 2.95 10.65
CA ALA A 170 14.83 2.44 11.27
C ALA A 170 15.80 3.56 11.73
N GLY A 171 15.47 4.84 11.48
CA GLY A 171 16.36 5.97 11.80
C GLY A 171 17.50 6.18 10.79
N MET A 172 17.47 5.48 9.66
CA MET A 172 18.48 5.61 8.60
C MET A 172 18.23 6.86 7.74
N ASP A 173 19.27 7.31 7.02
CA ASP A 173 19.15 8.36 6.01
C ASP A 173 18.43 7.82 4.76
N TRP A 174 17.10 7.85 4.80
CA TRP A 174 16.23 7.38 3.71
C TRP A 174 16.49 8.09 2.38
N LYS A 175 17.07 9.30 2.37
CA LYS A 175 17.37 10.05 1.13
C LYS A 175 18.44 9.36 0.29
N ARG A 176 19.27 8.54 0.92
CA ARG A 176 20.29 7.70 0.27
C ARG A 176 19.72 6.40 -0.29
N ILE A 177 18.52 6.01 0.14
CA ILE A 177 17.84 4.84 -0.39
C ILE A 177 17.33 5.17 -1.78
N ARG A 178 18.02 4.58 -2.77
CA ARG A 178 17.57 4.54 -4.15
C ARG A 178 16.67 3.30 -4.28
N PRO A 179 15.45 3.43 -4.82
CA PRO A 179 14.67 2.24 -5.17
C PRO A 179 15.52 1.39 -6.11
N ALA A 180 15.71 0.12 -5.75
CA ALA A 180 16.38 -0.81 -6.64
C ALA A 180 15.57 -0.84 -7.94
N GLN A 181 16.24 -0.52 -9.05
CA GLN A 181 15.63 -0.72 -10.36
C GLN A 181 15.43 -2.23 -10.50
N VAL A 182 14.18 -2.68 -10.34
CA VAL A 182 13.82 -4.07 -10.56
C VAL A 182 14.01 -4.32 -12.05
N ARG A 183 15.19 -4.84 -12.41
CA ARG A 183 15.45 -5.28 -13.77
C ARG A 183 14.64 -6.55 -13.96
N ARG A 184 13.74 -6.51 -14.92
CA ARG A 184 13.02 -7.68 -15.37
C ARG A 184 14.06 -8.77 -15.70
N PRO A 185 13.94 -9.99 -15.13
CA PRO A 185 14.82 -11.09 -15.48
C PRO A 185 14.76 -11.31 -17.00
N LEU A 186 15.93 -11.34 -17.64
CA LEU A 186 16.04 -11.52 -19.11
C LEU A 186 16.05 -13.00 -19.51
N SER A 187 16.27 -13.89 -18.54
CA SER A 187 16.27 -15.33 -18.73
C SER A 187 15.74 -16.00 -17.45
N THR A 188 15.07 -17.15 -17.61
CA THR A 188 14.63 -18.06 -16.56
C THR A 188 15.71 -19.09 -16.17
N GLY A 189 16.91 -18.98 -16.73
CA GLY A 189 17.81 -20.12 -16.94
C GLY A 189 17.64 -20.60 -18.37
#